data_AF-A0A2A6FTZ1-F1
#
_entry.id   AF-A0A2A6FTZ1-F1
#
_cell.length_a   1.000
_cell.length_b   1.000
_cell.length_c   1.000
_cell.angle_alpha   90.00
_cell.angle_beta   90.00
_cell.angle_gamma   90.00
#
_symmetry.space_group_name_H-M   'P 1'
#
loop_
_entity.id
_entity.type
_entity.pdbx_description
1 polymer ?
#
loop_
_entity_poly.entity_id
_entity_poly.type
_entity_poly.pdbx_seq_one_letter_code
_entity_poly.pdbx_strand_id
1 'polypeptide(L)'
;MALDEPDTAELRAASLAAARPPTFIIERCSAAWVHGASVVAPAQPEFCVARPDRVPLRCEGPPCRVREVRIASEDIVRFSIGSPRSATGTARCTGPVRTALDLLYDITLADATVERLIKHLLVTAAARAQVTARVRSARRIPHQATALARVNRLQLGAEPVCWPLAS
;
A
#
# COMPACT_ATOMS: atom_id res chain seq x y z
N MET A 1 -10.19 -2.39 33.51
CA MET A 1 -11.00 -2.64 32.30
C MET A 1 -10.42 -1.76 31.21
N ALA A 2 -9.53 -2.30 30.38
CA ALA A 2 -8.95 -1.55 29.27
C ALA A 2 -10.03 -1.41 28.19
N LEU A 3 -10.37 -0.18 27.80
CA LEU A 3 -11.10 0.03 26.55
C LEU A 3 -10.19 -0.48 25.44
N ASP A 4 -10.66 -1.48 24.70
CA ASP A 4 -10.04 -1.93 23.46
C ASP A 4 -10.20 -0.78 22.46
N GLU A 5 -9.21 0.10 22.38
CA GLU A 5 -9.22 1.18 21.39
C GLU A 5 -9.11 0.53 20.01
N PRO A 6 -10.06 0.77 19.08
CA PRO A 6 -10.07 0.07 17.82
C PRO A 6 -8.80 0.41 17.02
N ASP A 7 -8.03 -0.62 16.65
CA ASP A 7 -6.87 -0.49 15.78
C ASP A 7 -7.32 -0.16 14.34
N THR A 8 -7.46 1.14 14.07
CA THR A 8 -7.95 1.70 12.80
C THR A 8 -6.81 2.05 11.85
N ALA A 9 -7.12 2.14 10.56
CA ALA A 9 -6.15 2.58 9.55
C ALA A 9 -5.62 4.00 9.87
N GLU A 10 -6.47 4.87 10.41
CA GLU A 10 -6.14 6.22 10.87
C GLU A 10 -5.08 6.19 11.97
N LEU A 11 -5.26 5.35 13.00
CA LEU A 11 -4.28 5.22 14.10
C LEU A 11 -2.96 4.61 13.61
N ARG A 12 -3.01 3.58 12.76
CA ARG A 12 -1.82 3.01 12.14
C ARG A 12 -1.07 4.04 11.30
N ALA A 13 -1.77 4.81 10.48
CA ALA A 13 -1.17 5.86 9.66
C ALA A 13 -0.56 6.98 10.52
N ALA A 14 -1.28 7.40 11.57
CA ALA A 14 -0.80 8.41 12.51
C ALA A 14 0.48 7.98 13.24
N SER A 15 0.55 6.72 13.68
CA SER A 15 1.75 6.20 14.37
C SER A 15 3.00 6.21 13.49
N LEU A 16 2.87 5.95 12.18
CA LEU A 16 4.00 6.03 11.24
C LEU A 16 4.36 7.45 10.85
N ALA A 17 3.36 8.32 10.70
CA ALA A 17 3.56 9.72 10.32
C ALA A 17 4.11 10.59 11.46
N ALA A 18 4.05 10.10 12.70
CA ALA A 18 4.60 10.79 13.86
C ALA A 18 6.09 11.13 13.64
N ALA A 19 6.44 12.41 13.79
CA ALA A 19 7.78 12.95 13.57
C ALA A 19 8.34 12.75 12.14
N ARG A 20 7.47 12.59 11.13
CA ARG A 20 7.89 12.53 9.71
C ARG A 20 7.54 13.82 8.98
N PRO A 21 8.34 14.21 7.96
CA PRO A 21 7.98 15.32 7.10
C PRO A 21 6.61 15.08 6.42
N PRO A 22 5.77 16.11 6.24
CA PRO A 22 4.45 15.98 5.62
C PRO A 22 4.52 15.60 4.12
N THR A 23 5.71 15.67 3.52
CA THR A 23 5.98 15.21 2.16
C THR A 23 6.08 13.69 2.04
N PHE A 24 6.25 12.97 3.17
CA PHE A 24 6.40 11.53 3.17
C PHE A 24 5.05 10.84 2.95
N ILE A 25 5.08 9.78 2.17
CA ILE A 25 3.92 8.96 1.84
C ILE A 25 4.24 7.53 2.26
N ILE A 26 3.49 7.01 3.24
CA ILE A 26 3.61 5.62 3.71
C ILE A 26 3.38 4.68 2.52
N GLU A 27 4.25 3.68 2.32
CA GLU A 27 4.19 2.79 1.16
C GLU A 27 4.46 1.31 1.51
N ARG A 28 4.36 0.43 0.51
CA ARG A 28 4.76 -0.99 0.56
C ARG A 28 4.18 -1.73 1.77
N CYS A 29 5.00 -2.44 2.56
CA CYS A 29 4.54 -3.24 3.70
C CYS A 29 3.97 -2.36 4.81
N SER A 30 4.46 -1.13 4.94
CA SER A 30 3.90 -0.14 5.87
C SER A 30 2.49 0.27 5.46
N ALA A 31 2.27 0.57 4.19
CA ALA A 31 0.93 0.86 3.68
C ALA A 31 0.02 -0.37 3.76
N ALA A 32 0.55 -1.57 3.51
CA ALA A 32 -0.20 -2.81 3.66
C ALA A 32 -0.69 -3.02 5.11
N TRP A 33 0.14 -2.72 6.10
CA TRP A 33 -0.25 -2.73 7.50
C TRP A 33 -1.31 -1.66 7.84
N VAL A 34 -1.13 -0.42 7.36
CA VAL A 34 -2.15 0.64 7.52
C VAL A 34 -3.51 0.19 7.00
N HIS A 35 -3.56 -0.40 5.80
CA HIS A 35 -4.79 -0.93 5.20
C HIS A 35 -5.27 -2.26 5.79
N GLY A 36 -4.61 -2.78 6.82
CA GLY A 36 -5.01 -4.02 7.52
C GLY A 36 -4.70 -5.32 6.78
N ALA A 37 -3.86 -5.28 5.75
CA ALA A 37 -3.40 -6.47 5.05
C ALA A 37 -2.29 -7.24 5.80
N SER A 38 -1.68 -6.61 6.80
CA SER A 38 -0.79 -7.23 7.77
C SER A 38 -1.29 -6.95 9.17
N VAL A 39 -1.17 -7.91 10.08
CA VAL A 39 -1.43 -7.71 11.53
C VAL A 39 -0.18 -7.25 12.28
N VAL A 40 1.01 -7.43 11.69
CA VAL A 40 2.28 -7.02 12.27
C VAL A 40 2.77 -5.76 11.59
N ALA A 41 3.09 -4.73 12.39
CA ALA A 41 3.73 -3.51 11.92
C ALA A 41 5.14 -3.82 11.39
N PRO A 42 5.60 -3.20 10.30
CA PRO A 42 6.95 -3.42 9.79
C PRO A 42 8.00 -2.89 10.77
N ALA A 43 9.06 -3.66 10.98
CA ALA A 43 10.17 -3.29 11.87
C ALA A 43 10.86 -1.99 11.46
N GLN A 44 10.91 -1.72 10.16
CA GLN A 44 11.42 -0.46 9.60
C GLN A 44 10.32 0.19 8.74
N PRO A 45 9.75 1.32 9.17
CA PRO A 45 8.79 2.07 8.38
C PRO A 45 9.31 2.42 6.99
N GLU A 46 8.42 2.36 6.01
CA GLU A 46 8.71 2.55 4.59
C GLU A 46 7.89 3.71 4.03
N PHE A 47 8.58 4.66 3.42
CA PHE A 47 7.99 5.86 2.83
C PHE A 47 8.52 6.07 1.43
N CYS A 48 7.71 6.76 0.63
CA CYS A 48 8.18 7.39 -0.59
C CYS A 48 7.96 8.91 -0.54
N VAL A 49 8.69 9.59 -1.41
CA VAL A 49 8.45 10.98 -1.77
C VAL A 49 8.26 11.09 -3.28
N ALA A 50 7.49 12.08 -3.71
CA ALA A 50 7.27 12.30 -5.13
C ALA A 50 8.56 12.86 -5.76
N ARG A 51 8.96 12.33 -6.93
CA ARG A 51 10.13 12.80 -7.68
C ARG A 51 10.27 14.32 -7.92
N PRO A 52 9.20 15.14 -8.10
CA PRO A 52 9.38 16.59 -8.25
C PRO A 52 9.87 17.27 -6.97
N ASP A 53 9.71 16.65 -5.81
CA ASP A 53 9.95 17.27 -4.50
C ASP A 53 11.40 17.08 -4.06
N ARG A 54 12.40 17.52 -4.86
CA ARG A 54 13.85 17.49 -4.50
C ARG A 54 14.17 18.37 -3.28
N VAL A 55 13.62 18.01 -2.13
CA VAL A 55 13.76 18.64 -0.83
C VAL A 55 14.75 17.78 -0.03
N PRO A 56 15.73 18.40 0.66
CA PRO A 56 16.62 17.64 1.54
C PRO A 56 15.78 16.87 2.58
N LEU A 57 15.84 15.54 2.49
CA LEU A 57 15.13 14.64 3.39
C LEU A 57 15.86 14.64 4.74
N ARG A 58 15.40 15.47 5.68
CA ARG A 58 15.79 15.35 7.09
C ARG A 58 14.73 14.51 7.80
N CYS A 59 15.15 13.35 8.30
CA CYS A 59 14.32 12.51 9.15
C CYS A 59 14.69 12.77 10.61
N GLU A 60 13.86 13.52 11.32
CA GLU A 60 13.96 13.67 12.78
C GLU A 60 13.07 12.60 13.41
N GLY A 61 13.58 11.39 13.59
CA GLY A 61 12.80 10.27 14.15
C GLY A 61 13.51 8.92 14.02
N PRO A 62 12.84 7.81 14.38
CA PRO A 62 13.41 6.47 14.25
C PRO A 62 13.88 6.17 12.83
N PRO A 63 14.82 5.23 12.61
CA PRO A 63 15.24 4.84 11.27
C PRO A 63 14.04 4.44 10.39
N CYS A 64 14.04 4.88 9.13
CA CYS A 64 13.04 4.51 8.13
C CYS A 64 13.71 4.34 6.76
N ARG A 65 12.99 3.72 5.83
CA ARG A 65 13.38 3.63 4.42
C ARG A 65 12.60 4.68 3.64
N VAL A 66 13.32 5.44 2.81
CA VAL A 66 12.72 6.44 1.93
C VAL A 66 13.22 6.24 0.51
N ARG A 67 12.32 6.25 -0.47
CA ARG A 67 12.69 6.27 -1.91
C ARG A 67 11.91 7.32 -2.68
N GLU A 68 12.48 7.77 -3.78
CA GLU A 68 11.80 8.65 -4.73
C GLU A 68 11.01 7.85 -5.76
N VAL A 69 9.73 8.18 -5.91
CA VAL A 69 8.84 7.50 -6.86
C VAL A 69 8.06 8.49 -7.71
N ARG A 70 7.63 8.03 -8.89
CA ARG A 70 6.51 8.69 -9.58
C ARG A 70 5.23 8.21 -8.93
N ILE A 71 4.42 9.14 -8.45
CA ILE A 71 3.14 8.85 -7.81
C ILE A 71 2.14 9.91 -8.22
N ALA A 72 0.95 9.45 -8.60
CA ALA A 72 -0.16 10.30 -8.97
C ALA A 72 -1.02 10.59 -7.74
N SER A 73 -1.75 11.71 -7.72
CA SER A 73 -2.55 12.11 -6.55
C SER A 73 -3.62 11.09 -6.17
N GLU A 74 -4.20 10.40 -7.16
CA GLU A 74 -5.21 9.36 -7.01
C GLU A 74 -4.67 8.07 -6.40
N ASP A 75 -3.34 7.88 -6.43
CA ASP A 75 -2.68 6.75 -5.77
C ASP A 75 -2.47 7.02 -4.26
N ILE A 76 -2.83 8.20 -3.75
CA ILE A 76 -2.58 8.63 -2.37
C ILE A 76 -3.90 8.78 -1.60
N VAL A 77 -4.03 8.01 -0.53
CA VAL A 77 -5.07 8.16 0.49
C VAL A 77 -4.53 9.06 1.61
N ARG A 78 -5.40 9.90 2.15
CA ARG A 78 -5.10 10.82 3.26
C ARG A 78 -5.91 10.42 4.48
N PHE A 79 -5.24 10.34 5.62
CA PHE A 79 -5.85 10.08 6.91
C PHE A 79 -5.70 11.32 7.79
N SER A 80 -6.80 11.85 8.30
CA SER A 80 -6.76 12.95 9.27
C SER A 80 -6.17 12.43 10.58
N ILE A 81 -5.20 13.16 11.14
CA ILE A 81 -4.58 12.84 12.44
C ILE A 81 -5.23 13.73 13.49
N GLY A 82 -5.59 13.13 14.64
CA GLY A 82 -6.23 13.82 15.75
C GLY A 82 -7.70 13.44 15.90
N SER A 83 -8.44 14.20 16.69
CA SER A 83 -9.87 13.98 16.92
C SER A 83 -10.69 14.49 15.73
N PRO A 84 -11.88 13.92 15.44
CA PRO A 84 -12.81 14.49 14.47
C PRO A 84 -13.16 15.98 14.72
N ARG A 85 -13.01 16.45 15.96
CA ARG A 85 -13.26 17.84 16.35
C ARG A 85 -12.01 18.74 16.32
N SER A 86 -10.82 18.15 16.18
CA SER A 86 -9.55 18.87 16.14
C SER A 86 -8.50 18.03 15.41
N ALA A 87 -8.40 18.24 14.11
CA ALA A 87 -7.35 17.64 13.29
C ALA A 87 -6.04 18.39 13.53
N THR A 88 -4.98 17.67 13.89
CA THR A 88 -3.65 18.20 14.14
C THR A 88 -2.69 17.96 12.96
N GLY A 89 -3.11 17.16 11.98
CA GLY A 89 -2.30 16.88 10.80
C GLY A 89 -2.96 15.92 9.81
N THR A 90 -2.19 15.48 8.83
CA THR A 90 -2.63 14.51 7.83
C THR A 90 -1.51 13.53 7.53
N ALA A 91 -1.78 12.23 7.65
CA ALA A 91 -0.91 11.18 7.15
C ALA A 91 -1.26 10.88 5.69
N ARG A 92 -0.23 10.64 4.86
CA ARG A 92 -0.37 10.25 3.46
C ARG A 92 0.08 8.80 3.32
N CYS A 93 -0.69 8.00 2.58
CA CYS A 93 -0.42 6.58 2.38
C CYS A 93 -0.75 6.19 0.93
N THR A 94 0.00 5.27 0.33
CA THR A 94 -0.40 4.70 -0.96
C THR A 94 -1.71 3.95 -0.81
N GLY A 95 -2.67 4.17 -1.72
CA GLY A 95 -3.95 3.46 -1.74
C GLY A 95 -3.77 1.97 -2.05
N PRO A 96 -4.78 1.12 -1.80
CA PRO A 96 -4.63 -0.35 -1.91
C PRO A 96 -4.12 -0.84 -3.26
N VAL A 97 -4.61 -0.27 -4.37
CA VAL A 97 -4.16 -0.60 -5.74
C VAL A 97 -2.69 -0.24 -5.94
N ARG A 98 -2.27 0.95 -5.51
CA ARG A 98 -0.87 1.38 -5.61
C ARG A 98 0.04 0.53 -4.74
N THR A 99 -0.36 0.27 -3.49
CA THR A 99 0.36 -0.60 -2.56
C THR A 99 0.54 -2.00 -3.16
N ALA A 100 -0.51 -2.58 -3.76
CA ALA A 100 -0.40 -3.88 -4.42
C ALA A 100 0.60 -3.86 -5.59
N LEU A 101 0.60 -2.81 -6.41
CA LEU A 101 1.60 -2.65 -7.48
C LEU A 101 3.02 -2.59 -6.91
N ASP A 102 3.25 -1.75 -5.89
CA ASP A 102 4.56 -1.61 -5.26
C ASP A 102 5.06 -2.95 -4.68
N LEU A 103 4.17 -3.77 -4.11
CA LEU A 103 4.49 -5.12 -3.62
C LEU A 103 4.76 -6.13 -4.75
N LEU A 104 3.99 -6.07 -5.84
CA LEU A 104 4.19 -6.97 -7.00
C LEU A 104 5.56 -6.78 -7.63
N TYR A 105 6.03 -5.53 -7.73
CA TYR A 105 7.33 -5.19 -8.29
C TYR A 105 8.50 -5.35 -7.31
N ASP A 106 8.24 -5.59 -6.03
CA ASP A 106 9.28 -5.80 -5.03
C ASP A 106 9.84 -7.23 -5.08
N ILE A 107 11.04 -7.38 -5.63
CA ILE A 107 11.74 -8.66 -5.73
C ILE A 107 12.40 -9.10 -4.41
N THR A 108 12.46 -8.22 -3.41
CA THR A 108 13.05 -8.55 -2.11
C THR A 108 12.07 -9.31 -1.21
N LEU A 109 10.78 -9.28 -1.54
CA LEU A 109 9.75 -10.00 -0.82
C LEU A 109 9.53 -11.40 -1.41
N ALA A 110 9.38 -12.37 -0.50
CA ALA A 110 8.97 -13.72 -0.87
C ALA A 110 7.55 -13.70 -1.46
N ASP A 111 7.34 -14.49 -2.51
CA ASP A 111 6.07 -14.56 -3.23
C ASP A 111 4.87 -14.84 -2.31
N ALA A 112 4.98 -15.80 -1.38
CA ALA A 112 3.93 -16.12 -0.42
C ALA A 112 3.51 -14.92 0.45
N THR A 113 4.46 -14.03 0.78
CA THR A 113 4.16 -12.80 1.53
C THR A 113 3.40 -11.82 0.66
N VAL A 114 3.87 -11.58 -0.56
CA VAL A 114 3.21 -10.70 -1.52
C VAL A 114 1.78 -11.16 -1.80
N GLU A 115 1.59 -12.46 -2.02
CA GLU A 115 0.29 -13.05 -2.30
C GLU A 115 -0.70 -12.85 -1.16
N ARG A 116 -0.28 -13.11 0.08
CA ARG A 116 -1.10 -12.91 1.27
C ARG A 116 -1.53 -11.45 1.41
N LEU A 117 -0.59 -10.51 1.32
CA LEU A 117 -0.89 -9.08 1.46
C LEU A 117 -1.86 -8.59 0.38
N ILE A 118 -1.64 -8.98 -0.88
CA ILE A 118 -2.48 -8.54 -2.00
C ILE A 118 -3.91 -9.05 -1.89
N LYS A 119 -4.12 -10.30 -1.43
CA LYS A 119 -5.47 -10.85 -1.21
C LYS A 119 -6.29 -10.01 -0.23
N HIS A 120 -5.65 -9.46 0.81
CA HIS A 120 -6.31 -8.57 1.76
C HIS A 120 -6.47 -7.14 1.23
N LEU A 121 -5.52 -6.63 0.45
CA LEU A 121 -5.61 -5.28 -0.13
C LEU A 121 -6.70 -5.16 -1.19
N LEU A 122 -6.86 -6.18 -2.04
CA LEU A 122 -7.70 -6.10 -3.25
C LEU A 122 -9.02 -6.86 -3.07
N VAL A 123 -9.84 -6.39 -2.13
CA VAL A 123 -11.12 -7.05 -1.79
C VAL A 123 -12.13 -7.02 -2.94
N THR A 124 -12.13 -5.97 -3.77
CA THR A 124 -13.09 -5.81 -4.88
C THR A 124 -12.55 -6.36 -6.21
N ALA A 125 -13.44 -6.87 -7.06
CA ALA A 125 -13.09 -7.28 -8.42
C ALA A 125 -12.55 -6.10 -9.25
N ALA A 126 -13.12 -4.90 -9.07
CA ALA A 126 -12.66 -3.68 -9.74
C ALA A 126 -11.19 -3.35 -9.40
N ALA A 127 -10.79 -3.44 -8.12
CA ALA A 127 -9.41 -3.19 -7.71
C ALA A 127 -8.44 -4.24 -8.29
N ARG A 128 -8.85 -5.52 -8.32
CA ARG A 128 -8.07 -6.61 -8.94
C ARG A 128 -7.88 -6.37 -10.44
N ALA A 129 -8.96 -6.04 -11.15
CA ALA A 129 -8.93 -5.71 -12.58
C ALA A 129 -8.02 -4.49 -12.87
N GLN A 130 -8.10 -3.45 -12.03
CA GLN A 130 -7.26 -2.26 -12.16
C GLN A 130 -5.77 -2.57 -11.99
N VAL A 131 -5.40 -3.39 -11.00
CA VAL A 131 -4.00 -3.85 -10.82
C VAL A 131 -3.54 -4.65 -12.03
N THR A 132 -4.34 -5.63 -12.48
CA THR A 132 -4.03 -6.46 -13.64
C THR A 132 -3.81 -5.60 -14.90
N ALA A 133 -4.70 -4.63 -15.16
CA ALA A 133 -4.58 -3.72 -16.29
C ALA A 133 -3.32 -2.84 -16.21
N ARG A 134 -2.99 -2.31 -15.03
CA ARG A 134 -1.79 -1.50 -14.81
C ARG A 134 -0.49 -2.30 -15.00
N VAL A 135 -0.41 -3.54 -14.51
CA VAL A 135 0.77 -4.40 -14.71
C VAL A 135 0.94 -4.78 -16.18
N ARG A 136 -0.15 -5.07 -16.90
CA ARG A 136 -0.11 -5.42 -18.34
C ARG A 136 0.24 -4.24 -19.23
N SER A 137 -0.22 -3.04 -18.89
CA SER A 137 0.03 -1.81 -19.67
C SER A 137 1.36 -1.14 -19.37
N ALA A 138 2.02 -1.51 -18.25
CA ALA A 138 3.35 -1.01 -17.91
C ALA A 138 4.35 -1.24 -19.05
N ARG A 139 5.08 -0.19 -19.43
CA ARG A 139 6.13 -0.27 -20.45
C ARG A 139 7.48 -0.01 -19.80
N ARG A 140 8.46 -0.90 -20.05
CA ARG A 140 9.87 -0.75 -19.64
C ARG A 140 10.05 -0.54 -18.13
N ILE A 141 9.30 -1.30 -17.31
CA ILE A 141 9.48 -1.32 -15.85
C ILE A 141 10.35 -2.53 -15.47
N PRO A 142 11.36 -2.36 -14.60
CA PRO A 142 12.09 -3.48 -14.03
C PRO A 142 11.17 -4.53 -13.41
N HIS A 143 11.54 -5.81 -13.54
CA HIS A 143 10.84 -6.95 -12.91
C HIS A 143 9.37 -7.14 -13.35
N GLN A 144 8.98 -6.59 -14.50
CA GLN A 144 7.63 -6.76 -15.06
C GLN A 144 7.25 -8.24 -15.26
N ALA A 145 8.18 -9.08 -15.69
CA ALA A 145 7.93 -10.52 -15.85
C ALA A 145 7.54 -11.18 -14.51
N THR A 146 8.24 -10.84 -13.42
CA THR A 146 7.93 -11.31 -12.07
C THR A 146 6.57 -10.81 -11.59
N ALA A 147 6.28 -9.52 -11.79
CA ALA A 147 4.98 -8.95 -11.42
C ALA A 147 3.83 -9.62 -12.19
N LEU A 148 3.99 -9.87 -13.49
CA LEU A 148 3.02 -10.60 -14.31
C LEU A 148 2.82 -12.05 -13.83
N ALA A 149 3.90 -12.76 -13.51
CA ALA A 149 3.82 -14.11 -12.97
C ALA A 149 3.03 -14.16 -11.65
N ARG A 150 3.28 -13.20 -10.75
CA ARG A 150 2.54 -13.06 -9.49
C ARG A 150 1.05 -12.76 -9.72
N VAL A 151 0.72 -11.84 -10.63
CA VAL A 151 -0.68 -11.52 -11.01
C VAL A 151 -1.42 -12.77 -11.52
N ASN A 152 -0.76 -13.56 -12.38
CA ASN A 152 -1.35 -14.77 -12.95
C ASN A 152 -1.58 -15.84 -11.88
N ARG A 153 -0.62 -16.07 -10.98
CA ARG A 153 -0.75 -17.04 -9.89
C ARG A 153 -1.85 -16.65 -8.90
N LEU A 154 -1.98 -15.36 -8.61
CA LEU A 154 -3.04 -14.80 -7.76
C LEU A 154 -4.40 -14.77 -8.44
N GLN A 155 -4.48 -15.06 -9.74
CA GLN A 155 -5.71 -15.03 -10.52
C GLN A 155 -6.47 -13.71 -10.36
N LEU A 156 -5.76 -12.57 -10.29
CA LEU A 156 -6.35 -11.23 -10.09
C LEU A 156 -7.18 -10.73 -11.31
N GLY A 157 -7.56 -11.62 -12.22
CA GLY A 157 -8.28 -11.34 -13.46
C GLY A 157 -8.98 -12.56 -14.07
N ALA A 158 -9.39 -13.54 -13.27
CA ALA A 158 -10.37 -14.55 -13.69
C ALA A 158 -11.69 -14.29 -12.96
N GLU A 159 -12.77 -14.05 -13.70
CA GLU A 159 -14.14 -14.12 -13.18
C GLU A 159 -14.37 -15.51 -12.55
N PRO A 160 -15.21 -15.63 -11.49
CA PRO A 160 -15.66 -16.93 -11.05
C PRO A 160 -16.35 -17.67 -12.21
N VAL A 161 -16.00 -18.94 -12.40
CA VAL A 161 -16.77 -19.85 -13.24
C VAL A 161 -18.19 -19.87 -12.68
N CYS A 162 -19.16 -19.30 -13.42
CA CYS A 162 -20.57 -19.54 -13.16
C CYS A 162 -20.81 -21.05 -13.27
N TRP A 163 -21.13 -21.71 -12.16
CA TRP A 163 -21.61 -23.08 -12.19
C TRP A 163 -22.92 -23.13 -12.99
N PRO A 164 -23.13 -24.10 -13.89
CA PRO A 164 -24.41 -24.24 -14.56
C PRO A 164 -25.49 -24.62 -13.52
N LEU A 165 -26.56 -23.82 -13.47
CA LEU A 165 -27.78 -24.23 -12.77
C LEU A 165 -28.25 -25.54 -13.41
N ALA A 166 -28.27 -26.61 -12.60
CA ALA A 166 -28.85 -27.88 -12.99
C ALA A 166 -30.33 -27.67 -13.33
N SER A 167 -30.73 -28.22 -14.48
CA SER A 167 -32.11 -28.25 -14.99
C SER A 167 -33.03 -29.08 -14.10
#